data_AF-A0A167CJ60-F1
#
_entry.id   AF-A0A167CJ60-F1
#
_cell.length_a   1.000
_cell.length_b   1.000
_cell.length_c   1.000
_cell.angle_alpha   90.00
_cell.angle_beta   90.00
_cell.angle_gamma   90.00
#
_symmetry.space_group_name_H-M   'P 1'
#
loop_
_entity.id
_entity.type
_entity.pdbx_description
1 polymer ?
#
loop_
_entity_poly.entity_id
_entity_poly.type
_entity_poly.pdbx_seq_one_letter_code
_entity_poly.pdbx_strand_id
1 'polypeptide(L)'
;MSIKSYRHQFVTSISAVEQSHWQRLAGDSLFTSYAWLSALELSGSVRRETGWQPYHLVVYQQDTAHPVAILPGYIKSHSYGEYVFDWAWAEAYERHNLDYYPKWLSGVPFTPVVGARLLCEAPTETLYQFIQSVLDGEAAQQAWSGWHVNFPRQEEAWSSAQLLERHGVQFHWHNQGYVDFDAFLATMKARKRKMIKKERDKVKSSELSIAWLDASHIDKNIIDLFYQCYCQTYRKRSGHNGYLTRAFFELLFNAIPEQVKLCCAYRKHDQSNAQELIAASLYLQDKDTLYGRYW
;
A
#
# COMPACT_ATOMS: atom_id res chain seq x y z
N MET A 1 29.41 26.49 -3.63
CA MET A 1 27.96 26.33 -3.31
C MET A 1 27.88 25.93 -1.85
N SER A 2 27.14 26.68 -1.02
CA SER A 2 26.95 26.31 0.39
C SER A 2 26.30 24.92 0.44
N ILE A 3 26.92 23.95 1.11
CA ILE A 3 26.31 22.64 1.37
C ILE A 3 25.09 22.95 2.24
N LYS A 4 23.88 22.80 1.68
CA LYS A 4 22.66 23.02 2.44
C LYS A 4 22.60 21.96 3.53
N SER A 5 22.82 22.37 4.77
CA SER A 5 22.71 21.50 5.94
C SER A 5 21.24 21.15 6.19
N TYR A 6 20.98 19.87 6.45
CA TYR A 6 19.65 19.36 6.80
C TYR A 6 19.51 19.20 8.32
N ARG A 7 18.27 19.21 8.79
CA ARG A 7 17.87 18.76 10.14
C ARG A 7 16.69 17.80 9.99
N HIS A 8 16.46 16.95 10.98
CA HIS A 8 15.41 15.94 10.93
C HIS A 8 14.61 15.87 12.23
N GLN A 9 13.47 15.19 12.17
CA GLN A 9 12.73 14.72 13.33
C GLN A 9 12.02 13.40 12.96
N PHE A 10 11.88 12.52 13.94
CA PHE A 10 10.96 11.39 13.84
C PHE A 10 9.62 11.75 14.48
N VAL A 11 8.52 11.43 13.80
CA VAL A 11 7.17 11.66 14.31
C VAL A 11 6.40 10.34 14.39
N THR A 12 5.65 10.15 15.48
CA THR A 12 4.90 8.92 15.78
C THR A 12 3.46 8.95 15.28
N SER A 13 3.10 9.96 14.49
CA SER A 13 1.78 10.12 13.87
C SER A 13 1.92 10.99 12.63
N ILE A 14 1.24 10.64 11.56
CA ILE A 14 1.15 11.47 10.36
C ILE A 14 0.55 12.85 10.65
N SER A 15 -0.34 12.95 11.65
CA SER A 15 -0.97 14.22 12.04
C SER A 15 0.00 15.24 12.65
N ALA A 16 1.23 14.84 12.99
CA ALA A 16 2.30 15.75 13.40
C ALA A 16 2.85 16.58 12.24
N VAL A 17 2.52 16.22 10.99
CA VAL A 17 2.85 16.98 9.79
C VAL A 17 1.56 17.51 9.19
N GLU A 18 1.54 18.81 8.88
CA GLU A 18 0.40 19.41 8.20
C GLU A 18 0.09 18.69 6.87
N GLN A 19 -1.18 18.38 6.65
CA GLN A 19 -1.65 17.66 5.46
C GLN A 19 -1.17 18.31 4.16
N SER A 20 -1.19 19.64 4.08
CA SER A 20 -0.75 20.40 2.91
C SER A 20 0.73 20.14 2.57
N HIS A 21 1.60 20.09 3.58
CA HIS A 21 3.02 19.81 3.41
C HIS A 21 3.27 18.36 3.00
N TRP A 22 2.56 17.42 3.61
CA TRP A 22 2.68 16.00 3.24
C TRP A 22 2.21 15.78 1.80
N GLN A 23 1.02 16.29 1.46
CA GLN A 23 0.44 16.06 0.15
C GLN A 23 1.27 16.73 -0.96
N ARG A 24 1.83 17.92 -0.71
CA ARG A 24 2.76 18.57 -1.65
C ARG A 24 3.96 17.68 -1.98
N LEU A 25 4.60 17.09 -0.96
CA LEU A 25 5.77 16.22 -1.16
C LEU A 25 5.39 14.84 -1.72
N ALA A 26 4.19 14.34 -1.43
CA ALA A 26 3.68 13.08 -1.97
C ALA A 26 3.29 13.18 -3.45
N GLY A 27 2.94 14.38 -3.94
CA GLY A 27 2.46 14.62 -5.29
C GLY A 27 1.21 13.78 -5.58
N ASP A 28 1.23 13.08 -6.72
CA ASP A 28 0.14 12.22 -7.19
C ASP A 28 0.18 10.79 -6.61
N SER A 29 1.11 10.50 -5.68
CA SER A 29 1.21 9.15 -5.11
C SER A 29 -0.03 8.79 -4.29
N LEU A 30 -0.82 7.83 -4.78
CA LEU A 30 -2.01 7.35 -4.09
C LEU A 30 -1.69 6.72 -2.73
N PHE A 31 -0.72 5.79 -2.70
CA PHE A 31 -0.45 4.94 -1.54
C PHE A 31 0.46 5.56 -0.48
N THR A 32 1.10 6.69 -0.78
CA THR A 32 1.83 7.50 0.21
C THR A 32 1.21 8.88 0.41
N SER A 33 0.01 9.12 -0.13
CA SER A 33 -0.78 10.32 0.13
C SER A 33 -1.13 10.44 1.62
N TYR A 34 -1.44 11.66 2.05
CA TYR A 34 -1.87 11.90 3.42
C TYR A 34 -3.20 11.17 3.72
N ALA A 35 -4.14 11.20 2.76
CA ALA A 35 -5.43 10.55 2.90
C ALA A 35 -5.28 9.03 3.14
N TRP A 36 -4.41 8.38 2.37
CA TRP A 36 -4.18 6.94 2.49
C TRP A 36 -3.57 6.56 3.84
N LEU A 37 -2.47 7.21 4.22
CA LEU A 37 -1.70 6.86 5.40
C LEU A 37 -2.41 7.29 6.70
N SER A 38 -3.08 8.45 6.71
CA SER A 38 -3.90 8.86 7.85
C SER A 38 -5.09 7.93 8.07
N ALA A 39 -5.74 7.41 7.02
CA ALA A 39 -6.79 6.42 7.19
C ALA A 39 -6.26 5.14 7.86
N LEU A 40 -5.04 4.69 7.54
CA LEU A 40 -4.42 3.53 8.19
C LEU A 40 -4.17 3.75 9.69
N GLU A 41 -3.66 4.93 10.06
CA GLU A 41 -3.37 5.28 11.45
C GLU A 41 -4.64 5.54 12.26
N LEU A 42 -5.54 6.41 11.77
CA LEU A 42 -6.78 6.80 12.46
C LEU A 42 -7.73 5.61 12.66
N SER A 43 -7.73 4.66 11.74
CA SER A 43 -8.54 3.44 11.85
C SER A 43 -7.95 2.40 12.81
N GLY A 44 -6.73 2.63 13.31
CA GLY A 44 -5.97 1.69 14.11
C GLY A 44 -5.47 0.47 13.35
N SER A 45 -5.54 0.43 12.01
CA SER A 45 -4.98 -0.67 11.21
C SER A 45 -3.46 -0.75 11.35
N VAL A 46 -2.83 0.41 11.54
CA VAL A 46 -1.39 0.59 11.75
C VAL A 46 -1.19 1.16 13.15
N ARG A 47 -0.66 0.34 14.05
CA ARG A 47 -0.31 0.70 15.43
C ARG A 47 0.70 -0.29 15.99
N ARG A 48 1.20 -0.01 17.20
CA ARG A 48 2.18 -0.87 17.88
C ARG A 48 1.68 -2.31 18.04
N GLU A 49 0.42 -2.51 18.40
CA GLU A 49 -0.17 -3.84 18.63
C GLU A 49 -0.34 -4.66 17.35
N THR A 50 -0.40 -4.01 16.18
CA THR A 50 -0.43 -4.70 14.87
C THR A 50 0.98 -4.91 14.30
N GLY A 51 2.01 -4.56 15.08
CA GLY A 51 3.41 -4.62 14.68
C GLY A 51 3.79 -3.62 13.60
N TRP A 52 2.99 -2.56 13.42
CA TRP A 52 3.17 -1.47 12.47
C TRP A 52 3.10 -0.13 13.22
N GLN A 53 4.07 0.15 14.09
CA GLN A 53 4.07 1.39 14.87
C GLN A 53 4.54 2.57 13.99
N PRO A 54 3.73 3.63 13.77
CA PRO A 54 4.18 4.79 13.00
C PRO A 54 5.42 5.45 13.60
N TYR A 55 6.39 5.76 12.75
CA TYR A 55 7.65 6.40 13.09
C TYR A 55 8.27 7.05 11.84
N HIS A 56 7.60 8.08 11.31
CA HIS A 56 7.97 8.72 10.05
C HIS A 56 9.17 9.64 10.23
N LEU A 57 10.08 9.64 9.26
CA LEU A 57 11.22 10.56 9.22
C LEU A 57 10.84 11.80 8.43
N VAL A 58 10.95 12.97 9.05
CA VAL A 58 10.68 14.27 8.43
C VAL A 58 11.96 15.08 8.38
N VAL A 59 12.32 15.57 7.19
CA VAL A 59 13.57 16.29 6.93
C VAL A 59 13.29 17.72 6.52
N TYR A 60 14.08 18.64 7.04
CA TYR A 60 14.02 20.09 6.79
C TYR A 60 15.37 20.58 6.29
N GLN A 61 15.38 21.66 5.51
CA GLN A 61 16.58 22.50 5.42
C GLN A 61 16.73 23.25 6.75
N GLN A 62 17.97 23.52 7.19
CA GLN A 62 18.24 24.20 8.47
C GLN A 62 17.38 25.46 8.68
N ASP A 63 17.27 26.30 7.65
CA ASP A 63 16.61 27.61 7.72
C ASP A 63 15.12 27.57 7.33
N THR A 64 14.52 26.40 7.11
CA THR A 64 13.12 26.29 6.68
C THR A 64 12.25 25.69 7.78
N ALA A 65 11.05 26.27 7.96
CA ALA A 65 10.03 25.71 8.86
C ALA A 65 9.27 24.54 8.21
N HIS A 66 9.21 24.50 6.88
CA HIS A 66 8.48 23.47 6.13
C HIS A 66 9.38 22.29 5.77
N PRO A 67 8.84 21.06 5.76
CA PRO A 67 9.60 19.88 5.38
C PRO A 67 9.97 19.91 3.89
N VAL A 68 11.18 19.43 3.60
CA VAL A 68 11.70 19.27 2.23
C VAL A 68 11.70 17.81 1.80
N ALA A 69 11.64 16.87 2.75
CA ALA A 69 11.45 15.46 2.47
C ALA A 69 10.76 14.75 3.63
N ILE A 70 10.01 13.69 3.30
CA ILE A 70 9.36 12.81 4.27
C ILE A 70 9.57 11.38 3.82
N LEU A 71 9.91 10.49 4.76
CA LEU A 71 9.82 9.05 4.56
C LEU A 71 8.70 8.51 5.44
N PRO A 72 7.64 7.93 4.85
CA PRO A 72 6.70 7.13 5.60
C PRO A 72 7.45 5.97 6.24
N GLY A 73 7.51 5.91 7.57
CA GLY A 73 8.33 4.98 8.33
C GLY A 73 7.55 4.30 9.45
N TYR A 74 7.91 3.06 9.76
CA TYR A 74 7.27 2.26 10.79
C TYR A 74 8.28 1.41 11.55
N ILE A 75 8.13 1.31 12.86
CA ILE A 75 8.81 0.29 13.66
C ILE A 75 8.03 -1.01 13.52
N LYS A 76 8.71 -2.06 13.07
CA LYS A 76 8.16 -3.39 12.80
C LYS A 76 8.60 -4.37 13.89
N SER A 77 7.64 -5.07 14.48
CA SER A 77 7.90 -6.19 15.41
C SER A 77 7.80 -7.58 14.76
N HIS A 78 7.40 -7.64 13.50
CA HIS A 78 7.30 -8.86 12.66
C HIS A 78 7.12 -8.50 11.18
N SER A 79 7.38 -9.43 10.25
CA SER A 79 7.17 -9.23 8.79
C SER A 79 5.71 -9.24 8.32
N TYR A 80 4.73 -9.61 9.16
CA TYR A 80 3.33 -9.68 8.68
C TYR A 80 2.84 -8.33 8.14
N GLY A 81 2.18 -8.39 6.98
CA GLY A 81 1.69 -7.22 6.25
C GLY A 81 2.72 -6.52 5.36
N GLU A 82 4.00 -6.89 5.41
CA GLU A 82 5.02 -6.31 4.52
C GLU A 82 4.96 -6.90 3.11
N TYR A 83 4.45 -8.14 2.99
CA TYR A 83 4.51 -8.99 1.78
C TYR A 83 5.94 -9.23 1.26
N VAL A 84 6.93 -8.83 2.06
CA VAL A 84 8.32 -9.24 2.02
C VAL A 84 8.53 -9.93 3.37
N PHE A 85 8.67 -11.24 3.34
CA PHE A 85 8.82 -12.00 4.58
C PHE A 85 10.29 -12.26 4.86
N ASP A 86 10.74 -11.85 6.05
CA ASP A 86 12.14 -11.92 6.48
C ASP A 86 12.37 -13.10 7.44
N TRP A 87 11.57 -14.16 7.36
CA TRP A 87 11.72 -15.36 8.18
C TRP A 87 13.16 -15.89 8.15
N ALA A 88 13.78 -15.95 6.97
CA ALA A 88 15.16 -16.40 6.84
C ALA A 88 16.17 -15.49 7.57
N TRP A 89 15.93 -14.18 7.62
CA TRP A 89 16.77 -13.25 8.38
C TRP A 89 16.53 -13.38 9.88
N ALA A 90 15.26 -13.44 10.30
CA ALA A 90 14.89 -13.63 11.69
C ALA A 90 15.46 -14.94 12.26
N GLU A 91 15.33 -16.04 11.52
CA GLU A 91 15.93 -17.34 11.88
C GLU A 91 17.46 -17.28 11.95
N ALA A 92 18.12 -16.55 11.04
CA ALA A 92 19.57 -16.40 11.08
C ALA A 92 20.03 -15.63 12.33
N TYR A 93 19.34 -14.54 12.68
CA TYR A 93 19.62 -13.78 13.91
C TYR A 93 19.40 -14.64 15.15
N GLU A 94 18.28 -15.39 15.21
CA GLU A 94 17.97 -16.29 16.32
C GLU A 94 19.04 -17.37 16.51
N ARG A 95 19.55 -17.97 15.43
CA ARG A 95 20.67 -18.95 15.47
C ARG A 95 21.96 -18.37 16.07
N HIS A 96 22.09 -17.04 16.10
CA HIS A 96 23.21 -16.32 16.69
C HIS A 96 22.85 -15.61 18.01
N ASN A 97 21.70 -15.92 18.61
CA ASN A 97 21.17 -15.27 19.83
C ASN A 97 21.06 -13.74 19.70
N LEU A 98 20.70 -13.26 18.51
CA LEU A 98 20.41 -11.85 18.24
C LEU A 98 18.92 -11.66 17.98
N ASP A 99 18.40 -10.50 18.36
CA ASP A 99 17.03 -10.11 18.02
C ASP A 99 16.99 -9.46 16.64
N TYR A 100 16.18 -10.00 15.73
CA TYR A 100 15.93 -9.36 14.43
C TYR A 100 14.88 -8.25 14.51
N TYR A 101 13.99 -8.30 15.49
CA TYR A 101 12.99 -7.26 15.70
C TYR A 101 13.25 -6.53 17.03
N PRO A 102 13.01 -5.22 17.10
CA PRO A 102 12.42 -4.40 16.04
C PRO A 102 13.40 -3.99 14.94
N LYS A 103 12.83 -3.66 13.78
CA LYS A 103 13.51 -2.97 12.66
C LYS A 103 12.69 -1.74 12.26
N TRP A 104 13.32 -0.76 11.62
CA TRP A 104 12.58 0.33 10.97
C TRP A 104 12.30 0.00 9.50
N LEU A 105 11.14 0.39 9.00
CA LEU A 105 10.73 0.13 7.62
C LEU A 105 10.10 1.37 7.00
N SER A 106 10.63 1.80 5.85
CA SER A 106 9.88 2.61 4.91
C SER A 106 9.11 1.74 3.93
N GLY A 107 7.80 1.88 3.91
CA GLY A 107 6.91 1.05 3.10
C GLY A 107 5.48 1.52 3.17
N VAL A 108 4.60 0.92 2.37
CA VAL A 108 3.16 1.12 2.48
C VAL A 108 2.55 -0.07 3.24
N PRO A 109 1.95 0.14 4.42
CA PRO A 109 1.36 -0.95 5.18
C PRO A 109 0.35 -1.75 4.36
N PHE A 110 0.49 -3.07 4.39
CA PHE A 110 -0.41 -4.02 3.74
C PHE A 110 -0.52 -3.86 2.21
N THR A 111 0.41 -3.16 1.56
CA THR A 111 0.36 -2.83 0.12
C THR A 111 1.74 -3.01 -0.54
N PRO A 112 2.01 -4.14 -1.23
CA PRO A 112 3.28 -4.37 -1.92
C PRO A 112 3.33 -3.67 -3.28
N VAL A 113 3.23 -2.35 -3.30
CA VAL A 113 3.22 -1.55 -4.53
C VAL A 113 4.51 -0.76 -4.67
N VAL A 114 5.10 -0.79 -5.86
CA VAL A 114 6.22 0.08 -6.22
C VAL A 114 5.75 1.54 -6.18
N GLY A 115 6.50 2.40 -5.51
CA GLY A 115 6.15 3.81 -5.41
C GLY A 115 7.16 4.58 -4.58
N ALA A 116 6.96 5.90 -4.48
CA ALA A 116 7.89 6.76 -3.76
C ALA A 116 7.99 6.34 -2.28
N ARG A 117 9.20 6.21 -1.76
CA ARG A 117 9.51 6.02 -0.34
C ARG A 117 10.20 7.24 0.25
N LEU A 118 10.94 7.95 -0.58
CA LEU A 118 11.32 9.34 -0.33
C LEU A 118 10.31 10.29 -0.98
N LEU A 119 9.48 10.95 -0.17
CA LEU A 119 8.57 12.01 -0.63
C LEU A 119 9.35 13.32 -0.67
N CYS A 120 9.77 13.74 -1.86
CA CYS A 120 10.58 14.94 -2.08
C CYS A 120 10.36 15.47 -3.51
N GLU A 121 10.29 16.79 -3.68
CA GLU A 121 10.13 17.43 -5.00
C GLU A 121 11.40 17.29 -5.87
N ALA A 122 12.57 17.40 -5.25
CA ALA A 122 13.85 17.39 -5.94
C ALA A 122 14.90 16.64 -5.09
N PRO A 123 14.89 15.29 -5.11
CA PRO A 123 15.84 14.51 -4.34
C PRO A 123 17.27 14.70 -4.88
N THR A 124 18.23 14.86 -3.99
CA THR A 124 19.66 14.97 -4.30
C THR A 124 20.43 13.84 -3.64
N GLU A 125 21.59 13.48 -4.18
CA GLU A 125 22.48 12.48 -3.57
C GLU A 125 22.84 12.85 -2.11
N THR A 126 23.09 14.13 -1.84
CA THR A 126 23.37 14.65 -0.49
C THR A 126 22.21 14.44 0.48
N LEU A 127 20.96 14.49 0.00
CA LEU A 127 19.78 14.22 0.82
C LEU A 127 19.69 12.73 1.16
N TYR A 128 19.91 11.83 0.20
CA TYR A 128 19.97 10.39 0.45
C TYR A 128 21.07 10.04 1.46
N GLN A 129 22.28 10.56 1.28
CA GLN A 129 23.39 10.35 2.21
C GLN A 129 23.05 10.84 3.64
N PHE A 130 22.42 12.01 3.76
CA PHE A 130 21.96 12.51 5.05
C PHE A 130 20.93 11.58 5.69
N ILE A 131 19.91 11.15 4.93
CA ILE A 131 18.86 10.24 5.42
C ILE A 131 19.46 8.91 5.88
N GLN A 132 20.37 8.32 5.09
CA GLN A 132 21.04 7.07 5.44
C GLN A 132 21.81 7.20 6.75
N SER A 133 22.60 8.28 6.89
CA SER A 133 23.33 8.54 8.13
C SER A 133 22.41 8.73 9.34
N VAL A 134 21.24 9.35 9.15
CA VAL A 134 20.23 9.51 10.22
C VAL A 134 19.63 8.15 10.60
N LEU A 135 19.25 7.33 9.63
CA LEU A 135 18.65 6.01 9.88
C LEU A 135 19.65 5.04 10.51
N ASP A 136 20.92 5.05 10.09
CA ASP A 136 21.99 4.26 10.70
C ASP A 136 22.21 4.65 12.17
N GLY A 137 22.27 5.96 12.44
CA GLY A 137 22.43 6.50 13.79
C GLY A 137 21.25 6.15 14.70
N GLU A 138 20.02 6.33 14.20
CA GLU A 138 18.81 6.02 14.96
C GLU A 138 18.69 4.51 15.22
N ALA A 139 18.94 3.67 14.22
CA ALA A 139 18.91 2.22 14.40
C ALA A 139 19.91 1.74 15.45
N ALA A 140 21.14 2.29 15.45
CA ALA A 140 22.13 1.98 16.47
C ALA A 140 21.71 2.48 17.87
N GLN A 141 21.18 3.71 17.97
CA GLN A 141 20.75 4.30 19.24
C GLN A 141 19.56 3.53 19.87
N GLN A 142 18.64 3.05 19.04
CA GLN A 142 17.43 2.33 19.47
C GLN A 142 17.63 0.81 19.54
N ALA A 143 18.84 0.32 19.25
CA ALA A 143 19.17 -1.11 19.15
C ALA A 143 18.24 -1.88 18.19
N TRP A 144 17.89 -1.27 17.06
CA TRP A 144 17.18 -1.95 15.97
C TRP A 144 18.14 -2.82 15.17
N SER A 145 17.65 -3.92 14.61
CA SER A 145 18.46 -4.78 13.74
C SER A 145 18.90 -4.10 12.44
N GLY A 146 18.21 -3.02 12.06
CA GLY A 146 18.49 -2.19 10.90
C GLY A 146 17.27 -1.43 10.41
N TRP A 147 17.37 -0.89 9.20
CA TRP A 147 16.30 -0.20 8.50
C TRP A 147 16.13 -0.72 7.07
N HIS A 148 14.89 -0.69 6.58
CA HIS A 148 14.48 -1.28 5.31
C HIS A 148 13.70 -0.29 4.46
N VAL A 149 13.77 -0.43 3.14
CA VAL A 149 12.93 0.31 2.19
C VAL A 149 12.28 -0.69 1.24
N ASN A 150 10.96 -0.88 1.37
CA ASN A 150 10.23 -1.88 0.58
C ASN A 150 9.55 -1.25 -0.63
N PHE A 151 9.82 -1.80 -1.81
CA PHE A 151 9.25 -1.38 -3.11
C PHE A 151 9.48 0.12 -3.44
N PRO A 152 10.72 0.65 -3.30
CA PRO A 152 11.02 2.00 -3.79
C PRO A 152 10.90 2.05 -5.31
N ARG A 153 10.77 3.26 -5.88
CA ARG A 153 10.91 3.42 -7.33
C ARG A 153 12.36 3.21 -7.75
N GLN A 154 12.57 2.82 -9.01
CA GLN A 154 13.91 2.50 -9.53
C GLN A 154 14.83 3.74 -9.57
N GLU A 155 14.26 4.94 -9.72
CA GLU A 155 14.99 6.20 -9.71
C GLU A 155 15.44 6.66 -8.32
N GLU A 156 15.03 5.98 -7.23
CA GLU A 156 15.47 6.33 -5.89
C GLU A 156 16.93 5.91 -5.66
N ALA A 157 17.79 6.89 -5.40
CA ALA A 157 19.24 6.71 -5.33
C ALA A 157 19.75 6.27 -3.94
N TRP A 158 19.17 5.20 -3.40
CA TRP A 158 19.66 4.55 -2.19
C TRP A 158 21.05 3.93 -2.45
N SER A 159 22.06 4.28 -1.65
CA SER A 159 23.41 3.77 -1.86
C SER A 159 23.52 2.28 -1.54
N SER A 160 23.88 1.48 -2.54
CA SER A 160 24.09 0.03 -2.41
C SER A 160 25.33 -0.36 -1.60
N ALA A 161 26.24 0.58 -1.31
CA ALA A 161 27.43 0.30 -0.52
C ALA A 161 27.11 -0.09 0.94
N GLN A 162 25.93 0.31 1.44
CA GLN A 162 25.48 0.07 2.82
C GLN A 162 24.18 -0.74 2.90
N LEU A 163 23.53 -1.03 1.76
CA LEU A 163 22.26 -1.72 1.70
C LEU A 163 22.36 -3.01 0.91
N LEU A 164 21.71 -4.05 1.43
CA LEU A 164 21.54 -5.31 0.72
C LEU A 164 20.26 -5.25 -0.11
N GLU A 165 20.40 -5.40 -1.42
CA GLU A 165 19.26 -5.43 -2.32
C GLU A 165 18.59 -6.81 -2.33
N ARG A 166 17.26 -6.82 -2.24
CA ARG A 166 16.43 -8.02 -2.39
C ARG A 166 15.52 -7.86 -3.60
N HIS A 167 15.70 -8.70 -4.60
CA HIS A 167 14.82 -8.72 -5.77
C HIS A 167 13.53 -9.53 -5.50
N GLY A 168 12.41 -8.99 -5.96
CA GLY A 168 11.11 -9.65 -5.99
C GLY A 168 10.53 -9.64 -7.40
N VAL A 169 9.66 -10.61 -7.71
CA VAL A 169 8.96 -10.67 -9.00
C VAL A 169 7.51 -10.21 -8.79
N GLN A 170 7.08 -9.24 -9.61
CA GLN A 170 5.69 -8.82 -9.71
C GLN A 170 5.17 -9.07 -11.11
N PHE A 171 3.88 -9.41 -11.22
CA PHE A 171 3.20 -9.57 -12.50
C PHE A 171 2.27 -8.38 -12.71
N HIS A 172 2.54 -7.59 -13.75
CA HIS A 172 1.71 -6.46 -14.13
C HIS A 172 1.04 -6.75 -15.47
N TRP A 173 -0.24 -6.40 -15.58
CA TRP A 173 -0.94 -6.45 -16.86
C TRP A 173 -0.89 -5.06 -17.49
N HIS A 174 -0.43 -4.99 -18.73
CA HIS A 174 -0.40 -3.75 -19.51
C HIS A 174 -1.34 -3.89 -20.70
N ASN A 175 -2.16 -2.87 -20.92
CA ASN A 175 -2.94 -2.79 -22.14
C ASN A 175 -2.02 -2.51 -23.33
N GLN A 176 -1.84 -3.49 -24.23
CA GLN A 176 -0.99 -3.35 -25.44
C GLN A 176 -1.76 -2.70 -26.60
N GLY A 177 -2.64 -1.72 -26.29
CA GLY A 177 -3.51 -1.07 -27.27
C GLY A 177 -4.75 -1.88 -27.66
N TYR A 178 -5.24 -2.78 -26.79
CA TYR A 178 -6.49 -3.49 -27.01
C TYR A 178 -7.67 -2.51 -26.89
N VAL A 179 -8.47 -2.43 -27.95
CA VAL A 179 -9.66 -1.56 -28.01
C VAL A 179 -10.86 -2.15 -27.28
N ASP A 180 -10.88 -3.47 -27.13
CA ASP A 180 -11.92 -4.21 -26.42
C ASP A 180 -11.39 -5.56 -25.89
N PHE A 181 -12.27 -6.29 -25.21
CA PHE A 181 -11.94 -7.59 -24.62
C PHE A 181 -11.67 -8.67 -25.67
N ASP A 182 -12.30 -8.61 -26.85
CA ASP A 182 -12.09 -9.59 -27.91
C ASP A 182 -10.71 -9.41 -28.58
N ALA A 183 -10.25 -8.17 -28.75
CA ALA A 183 -8.91 -7.83 -29.19
C ALA A 183 -7.85 -8.39 -28.21
N PHE A 184 -8.06 -8.24 -26.90
CA PHE A 184 -7.20 -8.86 -25.89
C PHE A 184 -7.18 -10.40 -26.04
N LEU A 185 -8.35 -11.04 -26.16
CA LEU A 185 -8.45 -12.49 -26.30
C LEU A 185 -7.86 -13.03 -27.62
N ALA A 186 -7.81 -12.21 -28.68
CA ALA A 186 -7.26 -12.60 -29.97
C ALA A 186 -5.76 -12.93 -29.87
N THR A 187 -5.03 -12.30 -28.93
CA THR A 187 -3.61 -12.57 -28.67
C THR A 187 -3.33 -13.93 -28.02
N MET A 188 -4.36 -14.59 -27.47
CA MET A 188 -4.21 -15.85 -26.74
C MET A 188 -4.32 -17.07 -27.65
N LYS A 189 -3.70 -18.19 -27.22
CA LYS A 189 -3.93 -19.51 -27.83
C LYS A 189 -5.41 -19.87 -27.82
N ALA A 190 -5.90 -20.48 -28.90
CA ALA A 190 -7.32 -20.77 -29.12
C ALA A 190 -8.01 -21.47 -27.94
N ARG A 191 -7.33 -22.44 -27.31
CA ARG A 191 -7.85 -23.15 -26.12
C ARG A 191 -8.12 -22.20 -24.95
N LYS A 192 -7.18 -21.30 -24.62
CA LYS A 192 -7.32 -20.34 -23.51
C LYS A 192 -8.42 -19.32 -23.80
N ARG A 193 -8.47 -18.80 -25.03
CA ARG A 193 -9.56 -17.92 -25.50
C ARG A 193 -10.94 -18.58 -25.34
N LYS A 194 -11.12 -19.81 -25.84
CA LYS A 194 -12.39 -20.55 -25.74
C LYS A 194 -12.79 -20.81 -24.29
N MET A 195 -11.82 -21.11 -23.43
CA MET A 195 -12.04 -21.30 -22.00
C MET A 195 -12.56 -20.03 -21.32
N ILE A 196 -11.90 -18.88 -21.52
CA ILE A 196 -12.32 -17.60 -20.93
C ILE A 196 -13.72 -17.18 -21.42
N LYS A 197 -14.00 -17.32 -22.72
CA LYS A 197 -15.35 -17.02 -23.27
C LYS A 197 -16.41 -17.89 -22.60
N LYS A 198 -16.16 -19.20 -22.51
CA LYS A 198 -17.07 -20.15 -21.84
C LYS A 198 -17.29 -19.82 -20.36
N GLU A 199 -16.26 -19.40 -19.62
CA GLU A 199 -16.40 -18.97 -18.23
C GLU A 199 -17.28 -17.72 -18.09
N ARG A 200 -17.12 -16.74 -18.98
CA ARG A 200 -17.96 -15.53 -18.99
C ARG A 200 -19.40 -15.81 -19.40
N ASP A 201 -19.61 -16.70 -20.36
CA ASP A 201 -20.95 -17.09 -20.80
C ASP A 201 -21.72 -17.80 -19.67
N LYS A 202 -21.04 -18.60 -18.84
CA LYS A 202 -21.65 -19.21 -17.64
C LYS A 202 -22.16 -18.16 -16.65
N VAL A 203 -21.43 -17.05 -16.47
CA VAL A 203 -21.87 -15.95 -15.61
C VAL A 203 -23.13 -15.30 -16.18
N LYS A 204 -23.15 -15.03 -17.50
CA LYS A 204 -24.33 -14.45 -18.18
C LYS A 204 -25.58 -15.34 -18.08
N SER A 205 -25.41 -16.66 -18.08
CA SER A 205 -26.50 -17.62 -17.93
C SER A 205 -26.83 -17.98 -16.48
N SER A 206 -26.16 -17.35 -15.51
CA SER A 206 -26.40 -17.59 -14.08
C SER A 206 -27.31 -16.50 -13.51
N GLU A 207 -27.83 -16.72 -12.30
CA GLU A 207 -28.55 -15.70 -11.54
C GLU A 207 -27.63 -14.61 -10.95
N LEU A 208 -26.38 -14.53 -11.38
CA LEU A 208 -25.43 -13.54 -10.89
C LEU A 208 -25.50 -12.26 -11.73
N SER A 209 -25.51 -11.13 -11.04
CA SER A 209 -25.32 -9.80 -11.64
C SER A 209 -24.00 -9.22 -11.16
N ILE A 210 -23.11 -8.83 -12.08
CA ILE A 210 -21.84 -8.19 -11.74
C ILE A 210 -21.93 -6.71 -12.12
N ALA A 211 -21.64 -5.83 -11.16
CA ALA A 211 -21.68 -4.39 -11.34
C ALA A 211 -20.41 -3.73 -10.82
N TRP A 212 -19.96 -2.71 -11.54
CA TRP A 212 -19.00 -1.76 -11.01
C TRP A 212 -19.75 -0.65 -10.29
N LEU A 213 -19.33 -0.37 -9.05
CA LEU A 213 -19.82 0.76 -8.28
C LEU A 213 -18.75 1.85 -8.27
N ASP A 214 -19.18 3.03 -8.68
CA ASP A 214 -18.45 4.28 -8.52
C ASP A 214 -18.72 4.88 -7.15
N ALA A 215 -17.93 5.88 -6.75
CA ALA A 215 -18.04 6.56 -5.46
C ALA A 215 -19.47 6.91 -5.03
N SER A 216 -20.28 7.45 -5.96
CA SER A 216 -21.66 7.87 -5.71
C SER A 216 -22.61 6.73 -5.31
N HIS A 217 -22.23 5.48 -5.55
CA HIS A 217 -23.00 4.28 -5.24
C HIS A 217 -22.38 3.46 -4.09
N ILE A 218 -21.34 3.98 -3.43
CA ILE A 218 -20.68 3.31 -2.30
C ILE A 218 -21.12 4.02 -1.02
N ASP A 219 -22.26 3.60 -0.49
CA ASP A 219 -22.76 4.06 0.80
C ASP A 219 -22.24 3.21 1.97
N LYS A 220 -22.64 3.57 3.20
CA LYS A 220 -22.24 2.85 4.42
C LYS A 220 -22.64 1.37 4.39
N ASN A 221 -23.78 1.04 3.80
CA ASN A 221 -24.27 -0.34 3.73
C ASN A 221 -23.42 -1.18 2.76
N ILE A 222 -23.06 -0.61 1.60
CA ILE A 222 -22.12 -1.25 0.67
C ILE A 222 -20.74 -1.44 1.32
N ILE A 223 -20.25 -0.48 2.09
CA ILE A 223 -18.99 -0.61 2.85
C ILE A 223 -19.07 -1.77 3.85
N ASP A 224 -20.18 -1.91 4.57
CA ASP A 224 -20.38 -2.99 5.54
C ASP A 224 -20.37 -4.37 4.87
N LEU A 225 -21.08 -4.49 3.75
CA LEU A 225 -21.13 -5.72 2.95
C LEU A 225 -19.77 -6.07 2.33
N PHE A 226 -19.06 -5.08 1.80
CA PHE A 226 -17.69 -5.26 1.32
C PHE A 226 -16.76 -5.73 2.45
N TYR A 227 -16.84 -5.10 3.63
CA TYR A 227 -16.00 -5.47 4.76
C TYR A 227 -16.27 -6.91 5.25
N GLN A 228 -17.52 -7.36 5.16
CA GLN A 228 -17.86 -8.76 5.42
C GLN A 228 -17.17 -9.70 4.41
N CYS A 229 -17.21 -9.37 3.11
CA CYS A 229 -16.50 -10.14 2.08
C CYS A 229 -15.00 -10.20 2.36
N TYR A 230 -14.38 -9.05 2.66
CA TYR A 230 -12.98 -8.93 3.06
C TYR A 230 -12.63 -9.87 4.23
N CYS A 231 -13.41 -9.80 5.32
CA CYS A 231 -13.21 -10.66 6.49
C CYS A 231 -13.36 -12.15 6.15
N GLN A 232 -14.35 -12.50 5.33
CA GLN A 232 -14.60 -13.89 4.93
C GLN A 232 -13.43 -14.47 4.13
N THR A 233 -12.86 -13.71 3.19
CA THR A 233 -11.68 -14.15 2.44
C THR A 233 -10.51 -14.45 3.38
N TYR A 234 -10.20 -13.54 4.31
CA TYR A 234 -9.10 -13.74 5.25
C TYR A 234 -9.33 -14.91 6.21
N ARG A 235 -10.55 -15.11 6.71
CA ARG A 235 -10.88 -16.28 7.55
C ARG A 235 -10.64 -17.58 6.80
N LYS A 236 -11.10 -17.64 5.54
CA LYS A 236 -10.98 -18.82 4.69
C LYS A 236 -9.53 -19.12 4.29
N ARG A 237 -8.71 -18.10 4.06
CA ARG A 237 -7.33 -18.23 3.53
C ARG A 237 -6.26 -18.29 4.61
N SER A 238 -6.45 -17.56 5.70
CA SER A 238 -5.40 -17.29 6.69
C SER A 238 -5.88 -17.41 8.15
N GLY A 239 -7.16 -17.68 8.41
CA GLY A 239 -7.69 -17.91 9.75
C GLY A 239 -7.88 -16.67 10.62
N HIS A 240 -7.73 -15.45 10.09
CA HIS A 240 -7.94 -14.19 10.82
C HIS A 240 -8.93 -13.26 10.08
N ASN A 241 -9.26 -12.10 10.66
CA ASN A 241 -10.26 -11.17 10.11
C ASN A 241 -9.70 -10.16 9.10
N GLY A 242 -8.48 -10.35 8.61
CA GLY A 242 -7.74 -9.36 7.83
C GLY A 242 -6.88 -8.43 8.68
N TYR A 243 -6.20 -7.50 8.01
CA TYR A 243 -5.29 -6.52 8.60
C TYR A 243 -5.91 -5.12 8.75
N LEU A 244 -6.85 -4.79 7.85
CA LEU A 244 -7.50 -3.49 7.79
C LEU A 244 -8.83 -3.54 8.51
N THR A 245 -9.15 -2.49 9.27
CA THR A 245 -10.41 -2.40 10.00
C THR A 245 -11.53 -1.87 9.10
N ARG A 246 -12.79 -2.06 9.52
CA ARG A 246 -13.95 -1.43 8.86
C ARG A 246 -13.77 0.09 8.76
N ALA A 247 -13.28 0.72 9.82
CA ALA A 247 -13.07 2.16 9.89
C ALA A 247 -12.04 2.64 8.85
N PHE A 248 -11.04 1.82 8.49
CA PHE A 248 -10.11 2.14 7.42
C PHE A 248 -10.84 2.37 6.09
N PHE A 249 -11.71 1.44 5.71
CA PHE A 249 -12.42 1.53 4.44
C PHE A 249 -13.39 2.71 4.41
N GLU A 250 -14.09 2.97 5.51
CA GLU A 250 -14.96 4.15 5.63
C GLU A 250 -14.18 5.47 5.51
N LEU A 251 -13.06 5.61 6.23
CA LEU A 251 -12.20 6.80 6.14
C LEU A 251 -11.62 6.97 4.73
N LEU A 252 -11.12 5.89 4.14
CA LEU A 252 -10.51 5.92 2.81
C LEU A 252 -11.52 6.29 1.73
N PHE A 253 -12.68 5.63 1.71
CA PHE A 253 -13.67 5.84 0.64
C PHE A 253 -14.26 7.24 0.68
N ASN A 254 -14.34 7.86 1.86
CA ASN A 254 -14.74 9.25 2.01
C ASN A 254 -13.62 10.24 1.62
N ALA A 255 -12.35 9.90 1.87
CA ALA A 255 -11.22 10.80 1.61
C ALA A 255 -10.77 10.81 0.14
N ILE A 256 -10.88 9.68 -0.56
CA ILE A 256 -10.45 9.50 -1.95
C ILE A 256 -11.52 8.79 -2.81
N PRO A 257 -12.78 9.27 -2.81
CA PRO A 257 -13.90 8.59 -3.45
C PRO A 257 -13.65 8.26 -4.93
N GLU A 258 -13.10 9.22 -5.68
CA GLU A 258 -12.85 9.08 -7.12
C GLU A 258 -11.77 8.05 -7.46
N GLN A 259 -10.90 7.71 -6.51
CA GLN A 259 -9.88 6.67 -6.66
C GLN A 259 -10.36 5.28 -6.24
N VAL A 260 -11.59 5.14 -5.74
CA VAL A 260 -12.15 3.87 -5.25
C VAL A 260 -13.15 3.30 -6.26
N LYS A 261 -12.99 2.01 -6.57
CA LYS A 261 -13.96 1.23 -7.36
C LYS A 261 -14.25 -0.09 -6.67
N LEU A 262 -15.52 -0.46 -6.59
CA LEU A 262 -15.92 -1.80 -6.18
C LEU A 262 -16.48 -2.56 -7.37
N CYS A 263 -16.05 -3.82 -7.56
CA CYS A 263 -16.73 -4.75 -8.45
C CYS A 263 -17.48 -5.76 -7.59
N CYS A 264 -18.81 -5.68 -7.63
CA CYS A 264 -19.73 -6.42 -6.77
C CYS A 264 -20.51 -7.47 -7.57
N ALA A 265 -20.78 -8.61 -6.95
CA ALA A 265 -21.65 -9.66 -7.49
C ALA A 265 -22.89 -9.84 -6.60
N TYR A 266 -24.06 -9.85 -7.23
CA TYR A 266 -25.37 -9.96 -6.60
C TYR A 266 -26.06 -11.26 -6.98
N ARG A 267 -26.83 -11.84 -6.04
CA ARG A 267 -27.70 -13.00 -6.25
C ARG A 267 -29.06 -12.51 -6.75
N LYS A 268 -29.49 -12.98 -7.92
CA LYS A 268 -30.58 -12.43 -8.76
C LYS A 268 -30.15 -11.16 -9.50
N HIS A 269 -30.78 -10.92 -10.65
CA HIS A 269 -30.51 -9.75 -11.50
C HIS A 269 -31.03 -8.43 -10.91
N ASP A 270 -30.97 -8.27 -9.59
CA ASP A 270 -31.39 -7.07 -8.87
C ASP A 270 -30.19 -6.43 -8.16
N GLN A 271 -29.64 -5.40 -8.80
CA GLN A 271 -28.53 -4.61 -8.25
C GLN A 271 -29.03 -3.54 -7.26
N SER A 272 -30.34 -3.33 -7.15
CA SER A 272 -30.92 -2.32 -6.24
C SER A 272 -31.01 -2.85 -4.80
N ASN A 273 -31.04 -4.16 -4.62
CA ASN A 273 -31.06 -4.78 -3.31
C ASN A 273 -29.63 -5.15 -2.85
N ALA A 274 -29.03 -4.26 -2.06
CA ALA A 274 -27.72 -4.50 -1.47
C ALA A 274 -27.62 -5.81 -0.64
N GLN A 275 -28.71 -6.31 -0.07
CA GLN A 275 -28.71 -7.57 0.69
C GLN A 275 -28.45 -8.81 -0.18
N GLU A 276 -28.58 -8.68 -1.50
CA GLU A 276 -28.24 -9.74 -2.44
C GLU A 276 -26.75 -9.73 -2.83
N LEU A 277 -25.94 -8.77 -2.34
CA LEU A 277 -24.49 -8.76 -2.56
C LEU A 277 -23.85 -9.97 -1.88
N ILE A 278 -23.20 -10.82 -2.68
CA ILE A 278 -22.55 -12.05 -2.21
C ILE A 278 -21.03 -12.07 -2.39
N ALA A 279 -20.48 -11.15 -3.19
CA ALA A 279 -19.05 -10.95 -3.32
C ALA A 279 -18.77 -9.49 -3.70
N ALA A 280 -17.63 -8.98 -3.27
CA ALA A 280 -17.13 -7.68 -3.66
C ALA A 280 -15.61 -7.69 -3.72
N SER A 281 -15.07 -6.94 -4.66
CA SER A 281 -13.63 -6.73 -4.80
C SER A 281 -13.31 -5.24 -4.86
N LEU A 282 -12.26 -4.84 -4.13
CA LEU A 282 -11.78 -3.48 -4.09
C LEU A 282 -10.65 -3.27 -5.09
N TYR A 283 -10.85 -2.24 -5.90
CA TYR A 283 -9.85 -1.69 -6.77
C TYR A 283 -9.59 -0.24 -6.41
N LEU A 284 -8.36 0.17 -6.61
CA LEU A 284 -7.98 1.57 -6.57
C LEU A 284 -7.48 1.99 -7.94
N GLN A 285 -7.69 3.25 -8.29
CA GLN A 285 -7.24 3.78 -9.56
C GLN A 285 -6.49 5.09 -9.36
N ASP A 286 -5.45 5.30 -10.16
CA ASP A 286 -4.87 6.61 -10.41
C ASP A 286 -5.08 6.99 -11.88
N LYS A 287 -4.23 7.87 -12.42
CA LYS A 287 -4.38 8.41 -13.78
C LYS A 287 -4.29 7.34 -14.87
N ASP A 288 -3.47 6.30 -14.69
CA ASP A 288 -3.15 5.33 -15.73
C ASP A 288 -3.15 3.87 -15.27
N THR A 289 -3.34 3.63 -13.97
CA THR A 289 -3.19 2.31 -13.37
C THR A 289 -4.41 1.93 -12.54
N LEU A 290 -4.87 0.68 -12.70
CA LEU A 290 -5.88 0.04 -11.86
C LEU A 290 -5.21 -1.01 -10.95
N TYR A 291 -5.28 -0.78 -9.65
CA TYR A 291 -4.72 -1.64 -8.61
C TYR A 291 -5.81 -2.56 -8.05
N GLY A 292 -5.78 -3.83 -8.43
CA GLY A 292 -6.63 -4.85 -7.80
C GLY A 292 -6.03 -5.34 -6.49
N ARG A 293 -6.78 -5.25 -5.38
CA ARG A 293 -6.21 -5.46 -4.05
C ARG A 293 -6.90 -6.51 -3.20
N TYR A 294 -8.21 -6.37 -2.96
CA TYR A 294 -8.96 -7.26 -2.08
C TYR A 294 -10.11 -7.92 -2.84
N TRP A 295 -10.28 -9.23 -2.65
CA TRP A 295 -11.21 -10.10 -3.37
C TRP A 295 -11.87 -11.07 -2.39
#